data_AF-A0A1H0MTL0-F1
#
_entry.id   AF-A0A1H0MTL0-F1
#
_cell.length_a   1.000
_cell.length_b   1.000
_cell.length_c   1.000
_cell.angle_alpha   90.00
_cell.angle_beta   90.00
_cell.angle_gamma   90.00
#
_symmetry.space_group_name_H-M   'P 1'
#
loop_
_entity.id
_entity.type
_entity.pdbx_description
1 polymer ?
#
loop_
_entity_poly.entity_id
_entity_poly.type
_entity_poly.pdbx_seq_one_letter_code
_entity_poly.pdbx_strand_id
1 'polypeptide(L)'
;MVATRLRRVRPQLAAVIALGPLLGVAAVLMFGGWLPGLAVPALILAAGAGYFALHRFRPRRWPHAAAVLGAVSGAYLGLSVPAVAWMTAPLGAVLLGLLGFTVADRARRRVLLPYTAEFADSPVEVPWPARGARGLELLVGADRITLIGSRSRLRSARPTVDFGDVGTIEQVMVARRATLHVPGVGELNVTVTPGPAVRIAVPPGEWILPTDQGRDIARLVARRKELAGEALPAHR
;
A
#
# COMPACT_ATOMS: atom_id res chain seq x y z
N MET A 1 17.72 3.42 9.62
CA MET A 1 18.06 3.54 8.18
C MET A 1 16.83 3.55 7.24
N VAL A 2 15.68 2.96 7.62
CA VAL A 2 14.40 3.09 6.88
C VAL A 2 13.98 4.55 6.63
N ALA A 3 14.16 5.45 7.60
CA ALA A 3 13.92 6.89 7.42
C ALA A 3 14.80 7.50 6.30
N THR A 4 16.02 7.01 6.11
CA THR A 4 16.92 7.42 5.02
C THR A 4 16.43 6.90 3.67
N ARG A 5 15.94 5.65 3.61
CA ARG A 5 15.30 5.09 2.41
C ARG A 5 14.05 5.90 2.01
N LEU A 6 13.19 6.23 2.98
CA LEU A 6 12.02 7.08 2.76
C LEU A 6 12.43 8.47 2.23
N ARG A 7 13.45 9.11 2.82
CA ARG A 7 13.97 10.40 2.32
C ARG A 7 14.48 10.30 0.88
N ARG A 8 15.14 9.20 0.51
CA ARG A 8 15.67 8.97 -0.85
C ARG A 8 14.56 8.79 -1.89
N VAL A 9 13.37 8.33 -1.49
CA VAL A 9 12.24 8.10 -2.38
C VAL A 9 11.29 9.30 -2.48
N ARG A 10 11.32 10.24 -1.52
CA ARG A 10 10.58 11.52 -1.57
C ARG A 10 10.71 12.28 -2.90
N PRO A 11 11.91 12.49 -3.48
CA PRO A 11 12.00 13.22 -4.75
C PRO A 11 11.31 12.48 -5.90
N GLN A 12 11.26 11.15 -5.88
CA GLN A 12 10.57 10.37 -6.91
C GLN A 12 9.05 10.49 -6.79
N LEU A 13 8.53 10.45 -5.57
CA LEU A 13 7.10 10.69 -5.32
C LEU A 13 6.72 12.14 -5.62
N ALA A 14 7.56 13.11 -5.24
CA ALA A 14 7.36 14.52 -5.56
C ALA A 14 7.35 14.74 -7.09
N ALA A 15 8.25 14.09 -7.83
CA ALA A 15 8.25 14.13 -9.28
C ALA A 15 6.94 13.56 -9.86
N VAL A 16 6.44 12.43 -9.35
CA VAL A 16 5.15 11.87 -9.77
C VAL A 16 3.98 12.82 -9.51
N ILE A 17 3.97 13.47 -8.35
CA ILE A 17 2.92 14.45 -7.97
C ILE A 17 3.02 15.71 -8.83
N ALA A 18 4.23 16.18 -9.15
CA ALA A 18 4.45 17.46 -9.80
C ALA A 18 4.40 17.37 -11.34
N LEU A 19 4.79 16.24 -11.95
CA LEU A 19 4.94 16.13 -13.41
C LEU A 19 3.60 16.42 -14.14
N GLY A 20 2.51 15.80 -13.69
CA GLY A 20 1.18 16.00 -14.28
C GLY A 20 0.70 17.45 -14.21
N PRO A 21 0.66 18.06 -13.01
CA PRO A 21 0.32 19.47 -12.83
C PRO A 21 1.24 20.42 -13.62
N LEU A 22 2.56 20.22 -13.61
CA LEU A 22 3.50 21.08 -14.33
C LEU A 22 3.28 21.05 -15.84
N LEU A 23 3.03 19.86 -16.40
CA LEU A 23 2.64 19.73 -17.81
C LEU A 23 1.29 20.42 -18.07
N GLY A 24 0.33 20.31 -17.15
CA GLY A 24 -0.96 21.00 -17.23
C GLY A 24 -0.82 22.52 -17.25
N VAL A 25 0.03 23.08 -16.39
CA VAL A 25 0.36 24.51 -16.38
C VAL A 25 1.01 24.92 -17.70
N ALA A 26 1.98 24.14 -18.20
CA ALA A 26 2.63 24.42 -19.48
C ALA A 26 1.65 24.39 -20.66
N ALA A 27 0.70 23.45 -20.68
CA ALA A 27 -0.33 23.37 -21.70
C ALA A 27 -1.26 24.59 -21.67
N VAL A 28 -1.73 25.00 -20.49
CA VAL A 28 -2.57 26.20 -20.33
C VAL A 28 -1.85 27.45 -20.84
N LEU A 29 -0.56 27.61 -20.50
CA LEU A 29 0.25 28.74 -20.97
C LEU A 29 0.49 28.70 -22.50
N MET A 30 0.76 27.51 -23.05
CA MET A 30 1.09 27.35 -24.48
C MET A 30 -0.11 27.55 -25.40
N PHE A 31 -1.32 27.16 -24.96
CA PHE A 31 -2.55 27.28 -25.75
C PHE A 31 -3.37 28.54 -25.42
N GLY A 32 -2.80 29.50 -24.68
CA GLY A 32 -3.47 30.76 -24.34
C GLY A 32 -4.71 30.59 -23.45
N GLY A 33 -4.71 29.54 -22.61
CA GLY A 33 -5.83 29.21 -21.74
C GLY A 33 -6.05 30.25 -20.64
N TRP A 34 -7.31 30.40 -20.24
CA TRP A 34 -7.71 31.34 -19.19
C TRP A 34 -7.19 30.89 -17.81
N LEU A 35 -6.84 31.85 -16.94
CA LEU A 35 -6.33 31.63 -15.57
C LEU A 35 -7.07 30.57 -14.74
N PRO A 36 -8.41 30.42 -14.81
CA PRO A 36 -9.14 29.35 -14.12
C PRO A 36 -8.75 27.93 -14.57
N GLY A 37 -8.15 27.78 -15.75
CA GLY A 37 -7.55 26.53 -16.20
C GLY A 37 -6.46 26.00 -15.27
N LEU A 38 -5.75 26.89 -14.55
CA LEU A 38 -4.71 26.52 -13.59
C LEU A 38 -5.27 25.91 -12.29
N ALA A 39 -6.57 26.07 -12.02
CA ALA A 39 -7.20 25.53 -10.82
C ALA A 39 -7.12 23.99 -10.77
N VAL A 40 -7.26 23.32 -11.92
CA VAL A 40 -7.24 21.86 -12.00
C VAL A 40 -5.84 21.29 -11.69
N PRO A 41 -4.74 21.75 -12.33
CA PRO A 41 -3.38 21.40 -11.92
C PRO A 41 -3.09 21.67 -10.44
N ALA A 42 -3.52 22.82 -9.92
CA ALA A 42 -3.33 23.17 -8.51
C ALA A 42 -4.06 22.20 -7.56
N LEU A 43 -5.30 21.83 -7.88
CA LEU A 43 -6.07 20.85 -7.11
C LEU A 43 -5.45 19.45 -7.16
N ILE A 44 -4.98 19.00 -8.33
CA ILE A 44 -4.29 17.71 -8.46
C ILE A 44 -3.01 17.70 -7.61
N LEU A 45 -2.24 18.79 -7.63
CA LEU A 45 -1.02 18.93 -6.85
C LEU A 45 -1.33 18.93 -5.35
N ALA A 46 -2.32 19.70 -4.90
CA ALA A 46 -2.75 19.74 -3.50
C ALA A 46 -3.29 18.38 -3.02
N ALA A 47 -4.13 17.72 -3.83
CA ALA A 47 -4.67 16.40 -3.54
C ALA A 47 -3.56 15.35 -3.47
N GLY A 48 -2.61 15.37 -4.41
CA GLY A 48 -1.46 14.48 -4.42
C GLY A 48 -0.56 14.70 -3.21
N ALA A 49 -0.18 15.95 -2.92
CA ALA A 49 0.65 16.29 -1.77
C ALA A 49 -0.01 15.87 -0.45
N GLY A 50 -1.30 16.19 -0.27
CA GLY A 50 -2.08 15.78 0.90
C GLY A 50 -2.17 14.26 1.04
N TYR A 51 -2.47 13.54 -0.06
CA TYR A 51 -2.56 12.09 -0.05
C TYR A 51 -1.24 11.44 0.38
N PHE A 52 -0.12 11.83 -0.24
CA PHE A 52 1.19 11.25 0.07
C PHE A 52 1.73 11.70 1.43
N ALA A 53 1.35 12.87 1.93
CA ALA A 53 1.67 13.30 3.29
C ALA A 53 0.98 12.39 4.33
N LEU A 54 -0.32 12.14 4.15
CA LEU A 54 -1.12 11.28 5.04
C LEU A 54 -0.77 9.79 4.91
N HIS A 55 -0.46 9.33 3.70
CA HIS A 55 -0.18 7.92 3.40
C HIS A 55 1.32 7.62 3.21
N ARG A 56 2.19 8.45 3.78
CA ARG A 56 3.66 8.30 3.69
C ARG A 56 4.19 6.98 4.26
N PHE A 57 3.41 6.30 5.09
CA PHE A 57 3.77 5.03 5.71
C PHE A 57 3.02 3.84 5.11
N ARG A 58 2.23 4.04 4.05
CA ARG A 58 1.45 2.98 3.39
C ARG A 58 1.91 2.77 1.94
N PRO A 59 3.15 2.28 1.73
CA PRO A 59 3.76 2.19 0.40
C PRO A 59 3.02 1.27 -0.57
N ARG A 60 2.18 0.36 -0.05
CA ARG A 60 1.28 -0.48 -0.84
C ARG A 60 0.34 0.34 -1.75
N ARG A 61 -0.17 1.48 -1.27
CA ARG A 61 -1.18 2.27 -1.99
C ARG A 61 -0.57 3.25 -3.01
N TRP A 62 0.73 3.52 -2.91
CA TRP A 62 1.40 4.53 -3.74
C TRP A 62 1.24 4.31 -5.24
N PRO A 63 1.39 3.08 -5.80
CA PRO A 63 1.26 2.88 -7.24
C PRO A 63 -0.13 3.19 -7.76
N HIS A 64 -1.18 2.79 -7.02
CA HIS A 64 -2.56 3.05 -7.42
C HIS A 64 -2.91 4.54 -7.32
N ALA A 65 -2.50 5.21 -6.26
CA ALA A 65 -2.71 6.66 -6.12
C ALA A 65 -1.99 7.45 -7.22
N ALA A 66 -0.73 7.09 -7.50
CA ALA A 66 0.04 7.67 -8.59
C ALA A 66 -0.60 7.42 -9.96
N ALA A 67 -1.17 6.23 -10.19
CA ALA A 67 -1.89 5.92 -11.42
C ALA A 67 -3.13 6.80 -11.60
N VAL A 68 -3.92 7.00 -10.54
CA VAL A 68 -5.11 7.86 -10.58
C VAL A 68 -4.71 9.31 -10.82
N LEU A 69 -3.73 9.84 -10.10
CA LEU A 69 -3.24 11.22 -10.29
C LEU A 69 -2.68 11.43 -11.70
N GLY A 70 -1.90 10.46 -12.20
CA GLY A 70 -1.39 10.46 -13.56
C GLY A 70 -2.51 10.41 -14.60
N ALA A 71 -3.51 9.56 -14.41
CA ALA A 71 -4.64 9.43 -15.32
C ALA A 71 -5.50 10.70 -15.38
N VAL A 72 -5.80 11.31 -14.22
CA VAL A 72 -6.54 12.58 -14.17
C VAL A 72 -5.73 13.70 -14.83
N SER A 73 -4.43 13.78 -14.57
CA SER A 73 -3.54 14.77 -15.20
C SER A 73 -3.47 14.58 -16.72
N GLY A 74 -3.38 13.34 -17.19
CA GLY A 74 -3.31 13.03 -18.61
C GLY A 74 -4.63 13.21 -19.35
N ALA A 75 -5.76 12.92 -18.71
CA ALA A 75 -7.07 13.25 -19.25
C ALA A 75 -7.21 14.77 -19.42
N TYR A 76 -6.83 15.54 -18.40
CA TYR A 76 -6.85 16.99 -18.43
C TYR A 76 -6.00 17.56 -19.58
N LEU A 77 -4.77 17.05 -19.74
CA LEU A 77 -3.91 17.42 -20.86
C LEU A 77 -4.51 17.07 -22.21
N GLY A 78 -5.11 15.89 -22.37
CA GLY A 78 -5.74 15.53 -23.63
C GLY A 78 -6.94 16.41 -23.98
N LEU A 79 -7.70 16.85 -22.96
CA LEU A 79 -8.82 17.77 -23.13
C LEU A 79 -8.40 19.19 -23.55
N SER A 80 -7.15 19.60 -23.27
CA SER A 80 -6.63 20.90 -23.71
C SER A 80 -6.41 21.04 -25.21
N VAL A 81 -6.60 19.96 -26.00
CA VAL A 81 -6.54 19.97 -27.47
C VAL A 81 -7.94 19.66 -28.03
N PRO A 82 -8.84 20.65 -28.19
CA PRO A 82 -10.25 20.42 -28.46
C PRO A 82 -10.51 19.61 -29.75
N ALA A 83 -9.70 19.85 -30.79
CA ALA A 83 -9.87 19.23 -32.10
C ALA A 83 -9.74 17.69 -32.08
N VAL A 84 -9.03 17.13 -31.10
CA VAL A 84 -8.75 15.68 -31.02
C VAL A 84 -8.98 15.13 -29.61
N ALA A 85 -9.70 15.88 -28.77
CA ALA A 85 -9.88 15.61 -27.34
C ALA A 85 -10.41 14.20 -27.04
N TRP A 86 -11.30 13.68 -27.90
CA TRP A 86 -11.89 12.36 -27.76
C TRP A 86 -10.87 11.21 -27.88
N MET A 87 -9.75 11.40 -28.61
CA MET A 87 -8.62 10.45 -28.65
C MET A 87 -7.55 10.79 -27.63
N THR A 88 -7.18 12.07 -27.51
CA THR A 88 -6.02 12.49 -26.71
C THR A 88 -6.29 12.39 -25.21
N ALA A 89 -7.53 12.60 -24.75
CA ALA A 89 -7.89 12.46 -23.33
C ALA A 89 -7.77 11.02 -22.80
N PRO A 90 -8.38 9.99 -23.41
CA PRO A 90 -8.20 8.61 -22.93
C PRO A 90 -6.75 8.15 -23.09
N LEU A 91 -6.07 8.51 -24.19
CA LEU A 91 -4.68 8.14 -24.42
C LEU A 91 -3.75 8.77 -23.38
N GLY A 92 -3.91 10.07 -23.11
CA GLY A 92 -3.16 10.79 -22.08
C GLY A 92 -3.38 10.19 -20.70
N ALA A 93 -4.62 9.86 -20.36
CA ALA A 93 -4.97 9.21 -19.10
C ALA A 93 -4.26 7.86 -18.92
N VAL A 94 -4.26 7.02 -19.95
CA VAL A 94 -3.59 5.71 -19.92
C VAL A 94 -2.07 5.88 -19.79
N LEU A 95 -1.46 6.73 -20.62
CA LEU A 95 0.00 6.91 -20.64
C LEU A 95 0.53 7.47 -19.32
N LEU A 96 -0.05 8.58 -18.83
CA LEU A 96 0.38 9.18 -17.58
C LEU A 96 -0.02 8.37 -16.35
N GLY A 97 -1.14 7.64 -16.41
CA GLY A 97 -1.51 6.68 -15.38
C GLY A 97 -0.51 5.52 -15.26
N LEU A 98 -0.09 4.94 -16.38
CA LEU A 98 0.94 3.89 -16.40
C LEU A 98 2.30 4.40 -15.96
N LEU A 99 2.69 5.61 -16.39
CA LEU A 99 3.93 6.23 -15.95
C LEU A 99 3.92 6.47 -14.43
N GLY A 100 2.83 7.04 -13.90
CA GLY A 100 2.65 7.24 -12.47
C GLY A 100 2.75 5.92 -11.70
N PHE A 101 2.04 4.88 -12.16
CA PHE A 101 2.07 3.55 -11.56
C PHE A 101 3.49 2.97 -11.50
N THR A 102 4.21 2.96 -12.62
CA THR A 102 5.53 2.32 -12.73
C THR A 102 6.58 3.04 -11.88
N VAL A 103 6.58 4.37 -11.86
CA VAL A 103 7.50 5.15 -11.02
C VAL A 103 7.21 4.91 -9.54
N ALA A 104 5.94 4.95 -9.14
CA ALA A 104 5.54 4.70 -7.76
C ALA A 104 5.73 3.23 -7.34
N ASP A 105 5.61 2.26 -8.24
CA ASP A 105 5.94 0.85 -7.99
C ASP A 105 7.43 0.67 -7.73
N ARG A 106 8.28 1.35 -8.51
CA ARG A 106 9.73 1.34 -8.32
C ARG A 106 10.12 2.00 -7.00
N ALA A 107 9.49 3.12 -6.66
CA ALA A 107 9.62 3.78 -5.36
C ALA A 107 9.22 2.85 -4.21
N ARG A 108 8.06 2.19 -4.32
CA ARG A 108 7.59 1.18 -3.36
C ARG A 108 8.62 0.07 -3.17
N ARG A 109 9.13 -0.53 -4.25
CA ARG A 109 10.14 -1.60 -4.19
C ARG A 109 11.41 -1.14 -3.50
N ARG A 110 11.90 0.08 -3.76
CA ARG A 110 13.09 0.65 -3.11
C ARG A 110 12.91 0.90 -1.61
N VAL A 111 11.69 1.19 -1.18
CA VAL A 111 11.39 1.37 0.25
C VAL A 111 11.28 0.01 0.95
N LEU A 112 10.56 -0.94 0.35
CA LEU A 112 10.22 -2.22 0.99
C LEU A 112 11.32 -3.28 0.88
N LEU A 113 12.14 -3.26 -0.18
CA LEU A 113 13.14 -4.29 -0.43
C LEU A 113 14.57 -3.80 -0.11
N PRO A 114 15.43 -4.66 0.47
CA PRO A 114 15.11 -5.98 1.03
C PRO A 114 14.31 -5.87 2.35
N TYR A 115 13.45 -6.87 2.60
CA TYR A 115 12.76 -7.02 3.89
C TYR A 115 13.79 -7.29 4.97
N THR A 116 13.92 -6.37 5.93
CA THR A 116 14.95 -6.41 6.97
C THR A 116 14.32 -6.15 8.33
N ALA A 117 14.97 -6.60 9.41
CA ALA A 117 14.50 -6.38 10.78
C ALA A 117 14.33 -4.89 11.12
N GLU A 118 14.98 -3.98 10.38
CA GLU A 118 14.87 -2.53 10.54
C GLU A 118 13.44 -1.98 10.38
N PHE A 119 12.53 -2.72 9.75
CA PHE A 119 11.13 -2.30 9.66
C PHE A 119 10.39 -2.40 10.99
N ALA A 120 10.91 -3.17 11.96
CA ALA A 120 10.31 -3.32 13.27
C ALA A 120 10.13 -1.97 13.99
N ASP A 121 11.16 -1.12 13.97
CA ASP A 121 11.15 0.21 14.63
C ASP A 121 10.58 1.32 13.74
N SER A 122 10.02 0.97 12.57
CA SER A 122 9.48 1.93 11.61
C SER A 122 7.95 1.86 11.55
N PRO A 123 7.24 3.00 11.46
CA PRO A 123 5.78 3.00 11.28
C PRO A 123 5.33 2.56 9.87
N VAL A 124 6.26 2.18 9.00
CA VAL A 124 5.98 1.74 7.62
C VAL A 124 5.23 0.41 7.62
N GLU A 125 4.14 0.38 6.87
CA GLU A 125 3.34 -0.82 6.59
C GLU A 125 4.13 -1.78 5.68
N VAL A 126 4.33 -3.01 6.16
CA VAL A 126 5.08 -4.06 5.45
C VAL A 126 4.11 -5.13 4.96
N PRO A 127 3.99 -5.33 3.63
CA PRO A 127 3.19 -6.41 3.07
C PRO A 127 4.00 -7.71 3.03
N TRP A 128 3.45 -8.79 3.58
CA TRP A 128 4.01 -10.13 3.52
C TRP A 128 3.10 -11.03 2.69
N PRO A 129 3.49 -11.34 1.44
CA PRO A 129 2.68 -12.20 0.60
C PRO A 129 2.70 -13.64 1.11
N ALA A 130 1.56 -14.31 1.01
CA ALA A 130 1.46 -15.72 1.32
C ALA A 130 2.08 -16.59 0.23
N ARG A 131 2.77 -17.64 0.66
CA ARG A 131 3.37 -18.64 -0.21
C ARG A 131 2.31 -19.51 -0.87
N GLY A 132 2.32 -19.56 -2.19
CA GLY A 132 1.42 -20.40 -2.98
C GLY A 132 -0.06 -19.96 -2.95
N ALA A 133 -0.38 -18.80 -2.39
CA ALA A 133 -1.74 -18.24 -2.36
C ALA A 133 -1.72 -16.79 -2.90
N ARG A 134 -1.94 -16.63 -4.21
CA ARG A 134 -2.01 -15.31 -4.85
C ARG A 134 -3.17 -14.51 -4.28
N GLY A 135 -2.90 -13.33 -3.74
CA GLY A 135 -3.91 -12.44 -3.18
C GLY A 135 -4.22 -12.65 -1.69
N LEU A 136 -3.49 -13.55 -1.02
CA LEU A 136 -3.43 -13.59 0.45
C LEU A 136 -2.15 -12.89 0.90
N GLU A 137 -2.27 -11.87 1.74
CA GLU A 137 -1.14 -11.10 2.23
C GLU A 137 -1.41 -10.64 3.67
N LEU A 138 -0.38 -10.68 4.51
CA LEU A 138 -0.42 -10.11 5.85
C LEU A 138 0.23 -8.73 5.82
N LEU A 139 -0.52 -7.70 6.18
CA LEU A 139 -0.02 -6.35 6.33
C LEU A 139 0.30 -6.11 7.78
N VAL A 140 1.55 -5.79 8.05
CA VAL A 140 1.98 -5.40 9.39
C VAL A 140 2.22 -3.90 9.40
N GLY A 141 1.27 -3.16 9.97
CA GLY A 141 1.28 -1.70 10.12
C GLY A 141 1.93 -1.26 11.44
N ALA A 142 1.95 0.04 11.72
CA ALA A 142 2.55 0.58 12.94
C ALA A 142 1.84 0.13 14.22
N ASP A 143 0.52 0.03 14.16
CA ASP A 143 -0.41 -0.15 15.28
C ASP A 143 -1.27 -1.42 15.18
N ARG A 144 -1.33 -2.01 13.99
CA ARG A 144 -2.25 -3.09 13.65
C ARG A 144 -1.67 -4.10 12.68
N ILE A 145 -2.29 -5.27 12.66
CA ILE A 145 -2.11 -6.31 11.65
C ILE A 145 -3.40 -6.42 10.84
N THR A 146 -3.28 -6.38 9.52
CA THR A 146 -4.41 -6.60 8.61
C THR A 146 -4.12 -7.81 7.74
N LEU A 147 -4.98 -8.83 7.81
CA LEU A 147 -4.95 -9.91 6.83
C LEU A 147 -5.76 -9.48 5.62
N ILE A 148 -5.18 -9.55 4.42
CA ILE A 148 -5.89 -9.33 3.17
C ILE A 148 -6.03 -10.65 2.46
N GLY A 149 -7.28 -11.04 2.21
CA GLY A 149 -7.61 -12.23 1.44
C GLY A 149 -8.68 -11.93 0.39
N SER A 150 -8.56 -12.57 -0.76
CA SER A 150 -9.61 -12.60 -1.77
C SER A 150 -10.73 -13.54 -1.33
N ARG A 151 -11.93 -13.02 -1.05
CA ARG A 151 -13.15 -13.80 -0.80
C ARG A 151 -13.79 -14.28 -2.12
N SER A 152 -13.57 -13.54 -3.22
CA SER A 152 -13.99 -13.82 -4.61
C SER A 152 -13.34 -12.77 -5.53
N ARG A 153 -13.41 -12.92 -6.88
CA ARG A 153 -12.86 -11.95 -7.88
C ARG A 153 -13.26 -10.49 -7.62
N LEU A 154 -14.34 -10.24 -6.87
CA LEU A 154 -14.93 -8.92 -6.63
C LEU A 154 -15.01 -8.49 -5.14
N ARG A 155 -14.63 -9.33 -4.17
CA ARG A 155 -14.70 -8.97 -2.73
C ARG A 155 -13.42 -9.35 -2.01
N SER A 156 -12.73 -8.35 -1.45
CA SER A 156 -11.58 -8.56 -0.57
C SER A 156 -12.02 -8.44 0.90
N ALA A 157 -11.72 -9.45 1.70
CA ALA A 157 -11.85 -9.38 3.15
C ALA A 157 -10.59 -8.74 3.74
N ARG A 158 -10.77 -7.87 4.75
CA ARG A 158 -9.68 -7.16 5.42
C ARG A 158 -9.80 -7.19 6.95
N PRO A 159 -9.79 -8.39 7.58
CA PRO A 159 -9.67 -8.50 9.03
C PRO A 159 -8.53 -7.61 9.52
N THR A 160 -8.82 -6.74 10.48
CA THR A 160 -7.83 -5.81 11.07
C THR A 160 -7.91 -5.94 12.58
N VAL A 161 -6.76 -6.15 13.20
CA VAL A 161 -6.62 -6.35 14.65
C VAL A 161 -5.46 -5.49 15.13
N ASP A 162 -5.66 -4.76 16.22
CA ASP A 162 -4.64 -3.90 16.82
C ASP A 162 -3.62 -4.75 17.60
N PHE A 163 -2.37 -4.30 17.72
CA PHE A 163 -1.31 -5.09 18.36
C PHE A 163 -1.58 -5.42 19.84
N GLY A 164 -2.38 -4.61 20.53
CA GLY A 164 -2.81 -4.90 21.91
C GLY A 164 -3.58 -6.22 22.02
N ASP A 165 -4.34 -6.56 20.99
CA ASP A 165 -5.18 -7.76 20.94
C ASP A 165 -4.47 -8.96 20.29
N VAL A 166 -3.27 -8.75 19.72
CA VAL A 166 -2.49 -9.83 19.10
C VAL A 166 -1.88 -10.69 20.20
N GLY A 167 -2.24 -11.97 20.22
CA GLY A 167 -1.73 -12.97 21.15
C GLY A 167 -0.35 -13.50 20.75
N THR A 168 -0.18 -14.82 20.78
CA THR A 168 1.07 -15.49 20.43
C THR A 168 1.26 -15.56 18.92
N ILE A 169 2.54 -15.56 18.51
CA ILE A 169 2.94 -15.74 17.11
C ILE A 169 3.93 -16.88 17.04
N GLU A 170 3.55 -17.93 16.32
CA GLU A 170 4.31 -19.17 16.25
C GLU A 170 4.54 -19.57 14.80
N GLN A 171 5.76 -20.04 14.53
CA GLN A 171 6.04 -20.70 13.26
C GLN A 171 5.54 -22.13 13.34
N VAL A 172 4.58 -22.48 12.48
CA VAL A 172 3.98 -23.80 12.42
C VAL A 172 4.27 -24.46 11.08
N MET A 173 4.30 -25.79 11.06
CA MET A 173 4.44 -26.58 9.84
C MET A 173 3.07 -27.10 9.42
N VAL A 174 2.59 -26.69 8.25
CA VAL A 174 1.30 -27.13 7.73
C VAL A 174 1.52 -28.41 6.93
N ALA A 175 1.06 -29.54 7.48
CA ALA A 175 1.32 -30.86 6.90
C ALA A 175 0.51 -31.13 5.62
N ARG A 176 -0.69 -30.58 5.49
CA ARG A 176 -1.60 -30.80 4.36
C ARG A 176 -2.31 -29.53 3.96
N ARG A 177 -2.71 -29.44 2.69
CA ARG A 177 -3.50 -28.31 2.18
C ARG A 177 -4.82 -28.27 2.95
N ALA A 178 -5.09 -27.16 3.61
CA ALA A 178 -6.31 -26.97 4.40
C ALA A 178 -6.91 -25.61 4.09
N THR A 179 -8.22 -25.56 3.96
CA THR A 179 -8.96 -24.29 3.88
C THR A 179 -9.36 -23.92 5.30
N LEU A 180 -8.71 -22.90 5.84
CA LEU A 180 -8.93 -22.44 7.20
C LEU A 180 -9.89 -21.25 7.19
N HIS A 181 -10.85 -21.29 8.10
CA HIS A 181 -11.77 -20.19 8.33
C HIS A 181 -11.05 -19.10 9.12
N VAL A 182 -11.04 -17.87 8.61
CA VAL A 182 -10.48 -16.72 9.31
C VAL A 182 -11.55 -16.13 10.23
N PRO A 183 -11.36 -16.17 11.55
CA PRO A 183 -12.33 -15.64 12.51
C PRO A 183 -12.48 -14.12 12.36
N GLY A 184 -13.68 -13.60 12.68
CA GLY A 184 -13.96 -12.16 12.75
C GLY A 184 -14.32 -11.50 11.41
N VAL A 185 -14.20 -12.20 10.27
CA VAL A 185 -14.66 -11.72 8.97
C VAL A 185 -15.36 -12.85 8.25
N GLY A 186 -16.70 -12.82 8.25
CA GLY A 186 -17.56 -13.91 7.76
C GLY A 186 -17.02 -14.62 6.52
N GLU A 187 -16.89 -15.95 6.63
CA GLU A 187 -16.51 -16.91 5.59
C GLU A 187 -15.29 -16.53 4.74
N LEU A 188 -14.27 -15.87 5.33
CA LEU A 188 -12.98 -15.83 4.67
C LEU A 188 -12.30 -17.20 4.83
N ASN A 189 -12.37 -17.98 3.74
CA ASN A 189 -11.75 -19.27 3.62
C ASN A 189 -10.36 -19.12 2.99
N VAL A 190 -9.32 -19.33 3.77
CA VAL A 190 -7.92 -19.23 3.34
C VAL A 190 -7.39 -20.62 3.06
N THR A 191 -7.12 -20.92 1.78
CA THR A 191 -6.43 -22.16 1.41
C THR A 191 -4.94 -22.02 1.73
N VAL A 192 -4.51 -22.74 2.76
CA VAL A 192 -3.11 -22.80 3.20
C VAL A 192 -2.41 -23.93 2.46
N THR A 193 -1.23 -23.64 1.93
CA THR A 193 -0.39 -24.59 1.20
C THR A 193 0.53 -25.35 2.18
N PRO A 194 0.86 -26.64 1.91
CA PRO A 194 1.76 -27.40 2.78
C PRO A 194 3.14 -26.77 2.92
N GLY A 195 3.70 -26.79 4.13
CA GLY A 195 5.04 -26.30 4.49
C GLY A 195 5.01 -25.18 5.55
N PRO A 196 6.07 -24.35 5.67
CA PRO A 196 6.16 -23.33 6.70
C PRO A 196 5.01 -22.32 6.65
N ALA A 197 4.46 -22.02 7.82
CA ALA A 197 3.44 -21.01 8.02
C ALA A 197 3.64 -20.28 9.35
N VAL A 198 3.00 -19.13 9.49
CA VAL A 198 2.90 -18.39 10.75
C VAL A 198 1.47 -18.49 11.24
N ARG A 199 1.33 -18.87 12.50
CA ARG A 199 0.09 -18.82 13.25
C ARG A 199 0.11 -17.59 14.16
N ILE A 200 -0.94 -16.79 14.09
CA ILE A 200 -1.11 -15.56 14.87
C ILE A 200 -2.41 -15.71 15.63
N ALA A 201 -2.36 -15.74 16.96
CA ALA A 201 -3.55 -15.72 17.80
C ALA A 201 -4.14 -14.30 17.79
N VAL A 202 -5.42 -14.17 17.43
CA VAL A 202 -6.12 -12.89 17.29
C VAL A 202 -7.59 -13.08 17.62
N PRO A 203 -8.21 -12.27 18.48
CA PRO A 203 -9.64 -12.41 18.78
C PRO A 203 -10.49 -12.32 17.49
N PRO A 204 -11.44 -13.24 17.23
CA PRO A 204 -11.92 -14.34 18.08
C PRO A 204 -11.30 -15.74 17.79
N GLY A 205 -10.15 -15.87 17.14
CA GLY A 205 -9.47 -17.17 16.94
C GLY A 205 -8.01 -17.07 16.50
N GLU A 206 -7.66 -17.70 15.37
CA GLU A 206 -6.27 -17.75 14.88
C GLU A 206 -6.21 -17.46 13.38
N TRP A 207 -5.19 -16.72 12.96
CA TRP A 207 -4.85 -16.55 11.54
C TRP A 207 -3.64 -17.42 11.20
N ILE A 208 -3.72 -18.13 10.07
CA ILE A 208 -2.62 -18.95 9.57
C ILE A 208 -2.22 -18.43 8.18
N LEU A 209 -0.96 -17.99 8.06
CA LEU A 209 -0.38 -17.45 6.84
C LEU A 209 0.76 -18.39 6.37
N PRO A 210 0.65 -19.07 5.21
CA PRO A 210 1.76 -19.85 4.68
C PRO A 210 2.88 -18.90 4.23
N THR A 211 4.08 -19.04 4.80
CA THR A 211 5.23 -18.18 4.49
C THR A 211 6.52 -18.81 5.02
N ASP A 212 7.59 -18.67 4.26
CA ASP A 212 8.93 -19.12 4.67
C ASP A 212 9.60 -18.11 5.62
N GLN A 213 9.06 -16.89 5.74
CA GLN A 213 9.64 -15.77 6.48
C GLN A 213 9.03 -15.61 7.88
N GLY A 214 8.55 -16.71 8.46
CA GLY A 214 7.76 -16.63 9.69
C GLY A 214 8.50 -16.07 10.90
N ARG A 215 9.81 -16.32 10.98
CA ARG A 215 10.69 -15.76 12.02
C ARG A 215 10.78 -14.24 11.94
N ASP A 216 10.87 -13.69 10.73
CA ASP A 216 10.98 -12.24 10.54
C ASP A 216 9.67 -11.52 10.88
N ILE A 217 8.53 -12.13 10.51
CA ILE A 217 7.20 -11.63 10.89
C ILE A 217 7.04 -11.66 12.40
N ALA A 218 7.39 -12.77 13.07
CA ALA A 218 7.29 -12.89 14.52
C ALA A 218 8.15 -11.85 15.24
N ARG A 219 9.41 -11.65 14.82
CA ARG A 219 10.30 -10.62 15.38
C ARG A 219 9.73 -9.21 15.18
N LEU A 220 9.23 -8.91 13.98
CA LEU A 220 8.69 -7.59 13.66
C LEU A 220 7.44 -7.28 14.49
N VAL A 221 6.53 -8.24 14.63
CA VAL A 221 5.33 -8.05 15.44
C VAL A 221 5.65 -7.98 16.93
N ALA A 222 6.50 -8.88 17.45
CA ALA A 222 6.90 -8.85 18.86
C ALA A 222 7.49 -7.49 19.24
N ARG A 223 8.41 -6.97 18.42
CA ARG A 223 9.02 -5.65 18.64
C ARG A 223 8.02 -4.51 18.59
N ARG A 224 7.04 -4.54 17.67
CA ARG A 224 5.99 -3.51 17.60
C ARG A 224 5.00 -3.60 18.75
N LYS A 225 4.74 -4.80 19.25
CA LYS A 225 3.94 -5.03 20.45
C LYS A 225 4.63 -4.47 21.69
N GLU A 226 5.95 -4.67 21.84
CA GLU A 226 6.74 -4.02 22.89
C GLU A 226 6.60 -2.49 22.83
N LEU A 227 6.81 -1.89 21.65
CA LEU A 227 6.68 -0.43 21.47
C LEU A 227 5.27 0.09 21.73
N ALA A 228 4.24 -0.67 21.36
CA ALA A 228 2.85 -0.33 21.64
C ALA A 228 2.52 -0.46 23.14
N GLY A 229 3.09 -1.44 23.82
CA GLY A 229 2.96 -1.64 25.27
C GLY A 229 3.70 -0.59 26.09
N GLU A 230 4.86 -0.11 25.63
CA GLU A 230 5.59 1.01 26.25
C GLU A 230 4.87 2.36 26.07
N ALA A 231 4.12 2.53 24.97
CA ALA A 231 3.36 3.75 24.67
C ALA A 231 2.03 3.85 25.45
N LEU A 232 1.54 2.75 26.02
CA LEU A 232 0.38 2.72 26.91
C LEU A 232 0.90 2.70 28.35
N PRO A 233 0.92 3.85 29.08
CA PRO A 233 1.16 3.77 30.52
C PRO A 233 0.09 2.86 31.11
N ALA A 234 0.56 1.90 31.91
CA ALA A 234 -0.25 0.97 32.68
C ALA A 234 -1.19 1.74 33.61
N HIS A 235 -2.32 2.20 33.09
CA HIS A 235 -3.47 2.52 33.91
C HIS A 235 -4.21 1.23 34.20
N ARG A 236 -3.93 0.77 35.42
CA ARG A 236 -4.71 -0.21 36.20
C ARG A 236 -6.20 0.02 36.09
#